data_AF-A0A069CR09-F1
#
_entry.id   AF-A0A069CR09-F1
#
_cell.length_a   1.000
_cell.length_b   1.000
_cell.length_c   1.000
_cell.angle_alpha   90.00
_cell.angle_beta   90.00
_cell.angle_gamma   90.00
#
_symmetry.space_group_name_H-M   'P 1'
#
loop_
_entity.id
_entity.type
_entity.pdbx_description
1 polymer ?
#
loop_
_entity_poly.entity_id
_entity_poly.type
_entity_poly.pdbx_seq_one_letter_code
_entity_poly.pdbx_strand_id
1 'polypeptide(L)'
;MAKIKFSHGEWTKLVNTAKAQATAVPTISGTSTGSTNLQRFKKFEDIQNKVNSVVKATQEVASNDTAKMLSVGQNVVDFDGKAAANIAKNATHIKGRG
;
A
#
# COMPACT_ATOMS: atom_id res chain seq x y z
N MET A 1 18.28 -14.82 -3.45
CA MET A 1 17.00 -14.09 -3.49
C MET A 1 16.32 -14.36 -4.82
N ALA A 2 15.09 -14.88 -4.82
CA ALA A 2 14.33 -15.09 -6.04
C ALA A 2 14.03 -13.75 -6.72
N LYS A 3 14.24 -13.65 -8.04
CA LYS A 3 13.84 -12.46 -8.80
C LYS A 3 12.33 -12.46 -8.95
N ILE A 4 11.67 -11.62 -8.16
CA ILE A 4 10.26 -11.32 -8.35
C ILE A 4 10.15 -10.56 -9.67
N LYS A 5 9.48 -11.17 -10.66
CA LYS A 5 9.18 -10.55 -11.96
C LYS A 5 7.67 -10.37 -12.04
N PHE A 6 7.21 -9.13 -11.94
CA PHE A 6 5.83 -8.75 -12.22
C PHE A 6 5.84 -7.73 -13.35
N SER A 7 4.87 -7.83 -14.26
CA SER A 7 4.53 -6.68 -15.10
C SER A 7 3.99 -5.53 -14.23
N HIS A 8 4.06 -4.30 -14.73
CA HIS A 8 3.49 -3.15 -14.01
C HIS A 8 2.00 -3.36 -13.69
N GLY A 9 1.23 -3.94 -14.61
CA GLY A 9 -0.19 -4.24 -14.38
C GLY A 9 -0.41 -5.25 -13.25
N GLU A 10 0.37 -6.33 -13.20
CA GLU A 10 0.30 -7.33 -12.12
C GLU A 10 0.72 -6.74 -10.77
N TRP A 11 1.78 -5.92 -10.75
CA TRP A 11 2.23 -5.22 -9.56
C TRP A 11 1.15 -4.28 -9.02
N THR A 12 0.61 -3.40 -9.87
CA THR A 12 -0.44 -2.46 -9.50
C THR A 12 -1.68 -3.19 -8.98
N LYS A 13 -2.09 -4.30 -9.61
CA LYS A 13 -3.21 -5.12 -9.15
C LYS A 13 -2.94 -5.69 -7.76
N LEU A 14 -1.77 -6.29 -7.55
CA LEU A 14 -1.39 -6.92 -6.27
C LEU A 14 -1.34 -5.90 -5.13
N VAL A 15 -0.74 -4.73 -5.37
CA VAL A 15 -0.66 -3.65 -4.37
C VAL A 15 -2.05 -3.08 -4.04
N ASN A 16 -2.92 -2.91 -5.05
CA ASN A 16 -4.30 -2.48 -4.83
C ASN A 16 -5.13 -3.52 -4.07
N THR A 17 -4.93 -4.82 -4.32
CA THR A 17 -5.56 -5.89 -3.53
C THR A 17 -5.11 -5.81 -2.07
N ALA A 18 -3.81 -5.65 -1.81
CA ALA A 18 -3.28 -5.50 -0.46
C ALA A 18 -3.86 -4.26 0.24
N LYS A 19 -3.97 -3.13 -0.48
CA LYS A 19 -4.59 -1.90 0.03
C LYS A 19 -6.05 -2.15 0.43
N ALA A 20 -6.84 -2.78 -0.44
CA ALA A 20 -8.24 -3.09 -0.18
C ALA A 20 -8.41 -3.98 1.06
N GLN A 21 -7.59 -5.02 1.21
CA GLN A 21 -7.61 -5.92 2.37
C GLN A 21 -7.29 -5.18 3.67
N ALA A 22 -6.29 -4.31 3.67
CA ALA A 22 -5.94 -3.52 4.84
C ALA A 22 -7.07 -2.55 5.25
N THR A 23 -7.70 -1.90 4.28
CA THR A 23 -8.84 -0.99 4.54
C THR A 23 -10.12 -1.72 4.94
N ALA A 24 -10.25 -3.00 4.62
CA ALA A 24 -11.42 -3.81 4.96
C ALA A 24 -11.43 -4.33 6.41
N VAL A 25 -10.34 -4.10 7.18
CA VAL A 25 -10.30 -4.48 8.60
C VAL A 25 -11.36 -3.68 9.36
N PRO A 26 -12.39 -4.33 9.93
CA PRO A 26 -13.50 -3.63 10.57
C PRO A 26 -13.06 -3.01 11.90
N THR A 27 -13.64 -1.86 12.23
CA THR A 27 -13.59 -1.32 13.60
C THR A 27 -14.64 -2.03 14.46
N ILE A 28 -14.37 -2.11 15.76
CA ILE A 28 -15.35 -2.58 16.73
C ILE A 28 -16.41 -1.50 16.89
N SER A 29 -17.67 -1.85 16.63
CA SER A 29 -18.81 -0.99 16.96
C SER A 29 -18.86 -0.79 18.47
N GLY A 30 -18.55 0.42 18.93
CA GLY A 30 -18.58 0.77 20.34
C GLY A 30 -20.00 0.63 20.88
N THR A 31 -20.19 -0.20 21.89
CA THR A 31 -21.43 -0.23 22.66
C THR A 31 -21.26 0.83 23.75
N SER A 32 -21.68 2.06 23.47
CA SER A 32 -21.66 3.12 24.47
C SER A 32 -22.57 2.70 25.62
N THR A 33 -21.99 2.39 26.77
CA THR A 33 -22.76 2.04 27.96
C THR A 33 -23.25 3.33 28.60
N GLY A 34 -24.34 3.85 28.03
CA GLY A 34 -25.02 5.05 28.55
C GLY A 34 -25.16 4.97 30.07
N SER A 35 -24.49 5.90 30.75
CA SER A 35 -24.58 6.22 32.19
C SER A 35 -24.21 5.14 33.22
N THR A 36 -23.44 4.10 32.89
CA THR A 36 -23.06 3.11 33.92
C THR A 36 -21.83 3.54 34.73
N ASN A 37 -21.96 3.55 36.07
CA ASN A 37 -20.89 3.94 37.00
C ASN A 37 -19.92 2.80 37.32
N LEU A 38 -20.14 1.63 36.73
CA LEU A 38 -19.41 0.42 37.03
C LEU A 38 -18.08 0.39 36.25
N GLN A 39 -16.96 0.42 36.98
CA GLN A 39 -15.61 0.50 36.41
C GLN A 39 -15.32 -0.56 35.33
N ARG A 40 -15.96 -1.74 35.40
CA ARG A 40 -15.79 -2.81 34.40
C ARG A 40 -16.25 -2.42 32.99
N PHE A 41 -17.31 -1.62 32.87
CA PHE A 41 -17.83 -1.20 31.58
C PHE A 41 -16.99 -0.06 30.99
N LYS A 42 -16.52 0.87 31.84
CA LYS A 42 -15.50 1.86 31.43
C LYS A 42 -14.23 1.21 30.88
N LYS A 43 -13.72 0.17 31.56
CA LYS A 43 -12.57 -0.60 31.06
C LYS A 43 -12.85 -1.27 29.71
N PHE A 44 -14.08 -1.75 29.49
CA PHE A 44 -14.47 -2.35 28.23
C PHE A 44 -14.51 -1.30 27.10
N GLU A 45 -15.09 -0.12 27.35
CA GLU A 45 -15.05 1.02 26.42
C GLU A 45 -13.62 1.45 26.09
N ASP A 46 -12.74 1.53 27.09
CA ASP A 46 -11.32 1.86 26.90
C ASP A 46 -10.61 0.83 26.01
N ILE A 47 -10.90 -0.46 26.19
CA ILE A 47 -10.35 -1.53 25.36
C ILE A 47 -10.86 -1.40 23.92
N GLN A 48 -12.17 -1.16 23.73
CA GLN A 48 -12.74 -0.94 22.40
C GLN A 48 -12.08 0.25 21.69
N ASN A 49 -11.90 1.37 22.41
CA ASN A 49 -11.24 2.56 21.88
C ASN A 49 -9.78 2.30 21.50
N LYS A 50 -9.04 1.55 22.34
CA LYS A 50 -7.65 1.16 22.04
C LYS A 50 -7.57 0.27 20.80
N VAL A 51 -8.43 -0.74 20.70
CA VAL A 51 -8.46 -1.62 19.52
C VAL A 51 -8.77 -0.83 18.26
N ASN A 52 -9.77 0.05 18.30
CA ASN A 52 -10.12 0.90 17.15
C ASN A 52 -8.97 1.85 16.75
N SER A 53 -8.24 2.39 17.73
CA SER A 53 -7.05 3.21 17.47
C SER A 53 -5.95 2.41 16.77
N VAL A 54 -5.68 1.18 17.22
CA VAL A 54 -4.69 0.29 16.61
C VAL A 54 -5.11 -0.12 15.19
N VAL A 55 -6.38 -0.45 14.98
CA VAL A 55 -6.93 -0.76 13.64
C VAL A 55 -6.72 0.42 12.69
N LYS A 56 -7.07 1.64 13.14
CA LYS A 56 -6.88 2.86 12.34
C LYS A 56 -5.41 3.11 12.00
N ALA A 57 -4.51 3.02 12.98
CA ALA A 57 -3.07 3.19 12.75
C ALA A 57 -2.54 2.16 11.74
N THR A 58 -3.00 0.91 11.82
CA THR A 58 -2.62 -0.15 10.88
C THR A 58 -3.12 0.15 9.46
N GLN A 59 -4.36 0.60 9.32
CA GLN A 59 -4.93 1.03 8.04
C GLN A 59 -4.14 2.18 7.42
N GLU A 60 -3.74 3.17 8.22
CA GLU A 60 -2.94 4.31 7.77
C GLU A 60 -1.55 3.89 7.29
N VAL A 61 -0.84 3.05 8.05
CA VAL A 61 0.47 2.50 7.65
C VAL A 61 0.35 1.73 6.34
N ALA A 62 -0.60 0.82 6.24
CA ALA A 62 -0.81 0.02 5.03
C ALA A 62 -1.18 0.90 3.82
N SER A 63 -1.98 1.94 4.01
CA SER A 63 -2.31 2.91 2.94
C SER A 63 -1.06 3.66 2.46
N ASN A 64 -0.22 4.12 3.38
CA ASN A 64 1.02 4.83 3.06
C ASN A 64 2.03 3.92 2.33
N ASP A 65 2.18 2.69 2.79
CA ASP A 65 3.13 1.75 2.17
C ASP A 65 2.66 1.28 0.80
N THR A 66 1.36 0.99 0.63
CA THR A 66 0.82 0.66 -0.70
C THR A 66 0.93 1.83 -1.68
N ALA A 67 0.77 3.07 -1.23
CA ALA A 67 1.02 4.25 -2.07
C ALA A 67 2.49 4.35 -2.52
N LYS A 68 3.45 4.12 -1.62
CA LYS A 68 4.88 4.07 -1.97
C LYS A 68 5.17 2.94 -2.96
N MET A 69 4.59 1.76 -2.75
CA MET A 69 4.77 0.61 -3.65
C MET A 69 4.25 0.91 -5.07
N LEU A 70 3.12 1.58 -5.20
CA LEU A 70 2.62 2.04 -6.50
C LEU A 70 3.59 3.04 -7.16
N SER A 71 4.10 4.00 -6.39
CA SER A 71 5.09 4.98 -6.90
C SER A 71 6.38 4.32 -7.37
N VAL A 72 6.91 3.35 -6.61
CA VAL A 72 8.08 2.57 -7.03
C VAL A 72 7.80 1.81 -8.32
N GLY A 73 6.63 1.17 -8.43
CA GLY A 73 6.21 0.47 -9.65
C GLY A 73 6.15 1.39 -10.88
N GLN A 74 5.73 2.64 -10.71
CA GLN A 74 5.76 3.63 -11.79
C GLN A 74 7.18 4.07 -12.14
N ASN A 75 8.02 4.34 -11.13
CA ASN A 75 9.41 4.76 -11.36
C ASN A 75 10.22 3.71 -12.14
N VAL A 76 9.96 2.41 -11.92
CA VAL A 76 10.57 1.33 -12.69
C VAL A 76 10.17 1.40 -14.16
N VAL A 77 8.88 1.59 -14.46
CA VAL A 77 8.39 1.74 -15.85
C VAL A 77 9.03 2.94 -16.53
N ASP A 78 9.08 4.08 -15.84
CA ASP A 78 9.66 5.31 -16.39
C ASP A 78 11.17 5.14 -16.65
N PHE A 79 11.88 4.45 -15.76
CA PHE A 79 13.29 4.13 -15.92
C PHE A 79 13.52 3.19 -17.12
N ASP A 80 12.76 2.11 -17.22
CA ASP A 80 12.86 1.15 -18.32
C ASP A 80 12.55 1.81 -19.67
N GLY A 81 11.55 2.69 -19.72
CA GLY A 81 11.21 3.47 -20.91
C GLY A 81 12.35 4.41 -21.34
N LYS A 82 12.97 5.13 -20.39
CA LYS A 82 14.14 5.99 -20.66
C LYS A 82 15.34 5.18 -21.13
N ALA A 83 15.61 4.04 -20.51
CA ALA A 83 16.70 3.15 -20.90
C ALA A 83 16.50 2.62 -22.33
N ALA A 84 15.29 2.17 -22.67
CA ALA A 84 14.95 1.71 -24.01
C ALA A 84 15.13 2.82 -25.07
N ALA A 85 14.68 4.05 -24.78
CA ALA A 85 14.86 5.20 -25.67
C ALA A 85 16.35 5.53 -25.91
N ASN A 86 17.18 5.47 -24.87
CA ASN A 86 18.62 5.69 -24.99
C ASN A 86 19.30 4.59 -25.82
N ILE A 87 18.92 3.32 -25.63
CA ILE A 87 19.42 2.20 -26.44
C ILE A 87 19.03 2.41 -27.91
N ALA A 88 17.77 2.76 -28.19
CA ALA A 88 17.30 3.02 -29.55
C ALA A 88 18.07 4.16 -30.22
N LYS A 89 18.32 5.25 -29.50
CA LYS A 89 19.13 6.38 -29.98
C LYS A 89 20.57 5.96 -30.28
N ASN A 90 21.20 5.16 -29.43
CA ASN A 90 22.57 4.69 -29.69
C ASN A 90 22.62 3.71 -30.86
N ALA A 91 21.61 2.85 -31.02
CA ALA A 91 21.51 1.91 -32.14
C ALA A 91 21.41 2.62 -33.50
N THR A 92 20.71 3.77 -33.58
CA THR A 92 20.66 4.57 -34.81
C THR A 92 21.99 5.26 -35.12
N HIS A 93 22.75 5.66 -34.10
CA HIS A 93 24.08 6.26 -34.27
C HIS A 93 25.13 5.26 -34.77
N ILE A 94 24.97 3.97 -34.43
CA ILE A 94 25.85 2.90 -34.92
C ILE A 94 25.53 2.56 -36.39
N LYS A 95 24.24 2.55 -36.78
CA LYS A 95 23.82 2.28 -38.16
C LYS A 95 24.16 3.40 -39.15
N GLY A 96 24.28 4.64 -38.70
CA GLY A 96 24.66 5.79 -39.55
C GLY A 96 26.17 5.96 -39.77
N ARG A 97 27.00 5.10 -39.18
CA ARG A 97 28.48 5.11 -39.30
C ARG A 97 29.05 3.89 -40.03
N GLY A 98 28.19 3.02 -40.56
CA GLY A 98 28.55 1.86 -41.38
C GLY A 98 28.32 2.11 -42.85
#